data_AF-A0A3A9GDQ1-F1
#
_entry.id   AF-A0A3A9GDQ1-F1
#
_cell.length_a   1.000
_cell.length_b   1.000
_cell.length_c   1.000
_cell.angle_alpha   90.00
_cell.angle_beta   90.00
_cell.angle_gamma   90.00
#
_symmetry.space_group_name_H-M   'P 1'
#
loop_
_entity.id
_entity.type
_entity.pdbx_description
1 polymer ?
#
loop_
_entity_poly.entity_id
_entity_poly.type
_entity_poly.pdbx_seq_one_letter_code
_entity_poly.pdbx_strand_id
1 'polypeptide(L)' 'MKLFIRHLIESIYSVAVTYMIGRWGVNMAYLERGYKALGGEFLLIPIAYMIAWGAIHYFIDALEETANEMFIQEKEK' A
#
# COMPACT_ATOMS: atom_id res chain seq x y z
N MET A 1 -8.68 -5.40 19.17
CA MET A 1 -8.22 -4.01 18.96
C MET A 1 -7.00 -3.92 18.05
N LYS A 2 -5.92 -4.69 18.31
CA LYS A 2 -4.73 -4.77 17.43
C LYS A 2 -5.04 -5.05 15.95
N LEU A 3 -5.84 -6.08 15.66
CA LEU A 3 -6.25 -6.41 14.27
C LEU A 3 -7.01 -5.28 13.57
N PHE A 4 -7.88 -4.57 14.30
CA PHE A 4 -8.64 -3.45 13.74
C PHE A 4 -7.73 -2.27 13.39
N ILE A 5 -6.79 -1.93 14.27
CA ILE A 5 -5.80 -0.88 14.03
C ILE A 5 -4.90 -1.26 12.86
N ARG A 6 -4.49 -2.52 12.76
CA ARG A 6 -3.72 -3.05 11.63
C ARG A 6 -4.45 -2.83 10.31
N HIS A 7 -5.68 -3.33 10.18
CA HIS A 7 -6.45 -3.17 8.94
C HIS A 7 -6.73 -1.71 8.61
N LEU A 8 -6.91 -0.85 9.61
CA LEU A 8 -7.05 0.58 9.41
C LEU A 8 -5.78 1.20 8.80
N ILE A 9 -4.59 0.87 9.35
CA ILE A 9 -3.30 1.35 8.83
C ILE A 9 -3.06 0.83 7.41
N GLU A 10 -3.26 -0.46 7.17
CA GLU A 10 -3.12 -1.09 5.85
C GLU A 10 -4.04 -0.40 4.82
N SER A 11 -5.28 -0.11 5.21
CA SER A 11 -6.27 0.55 4.34
C SER A 11 -5.87 1.99 4.04
N ILE A 12 -5.50 2.77 5.06
CA ILE A 12 -5.09 4.18 4.88
C ILE A 12 -3.86 4.25 3.98
N TYR A 13 -2.86 3.41 4.22
CA TYR A 13 -1.66 3.32 3.40
C TYR A 13 -2.01 3.00 1.95
N SER A 14 -2.79 1.94 1.74
CA SER A 14 -3.14 1.45 0.39
C SER A 14 -3.92 2.49 -0.40
N VAL A 15 -4.88 3.18 0.24
CA VAL A 15 -5.65 4.27 -0.37
C VAL A 15 -4.75 5.45 -0.71
N ALA A 16 -3.85 5.86 0.19
CA ALA A 16 -2.95 6.99 -0.05
C ALA A 16 -1.99 6.72 -1.22
N VAL A 17 -1.37 5.55 -1.26
CA VAL A 17 -0.48 5.13 -2.35
C VAL A 17 -1.23 5.04 -3.67
N THR A 18 -2.41 4.42 -3.67
CA THR A 18 -3.27 4.31 -4.86
C THR A 18 -3.68 5.69 -5.39
N TYR A 19 -4.04 6.62 -4.50
CA TYR A 19 -4.40 7.98 -4.88
C TYR A 19 -3.22 8.72 -5.55
N MET A 20 -2.02 8.62 -4.97
CA MET A 20 -0.82 9.24 -5.54
C MET A 20 -0.47 8.65 -6.91
N ILE A 21 -0.48 7.32 -7.03
CA ILE A 21 -0.19 6.61 -8.27
C ILE A 21 -1.25 6.92 -9.34
N GLY A 22 -2.53 6.93 -8.97
CA GLY A 22 -3.63 7.29 -9.87
C GLY A 22 -3.53 8.73 -10.39
N ARG A 23 -3.27 9.70 -9.49
CA ARG A 23 -3.05 11.11 -9.87
C ARG A 23 -1.84 11.25 -10.79
N TRP A 24 -0.74 10.56 -10.47
CA TRP A 24 0.47 10.59 -11.28
C TRP A 24 0.23 9.99 -12.67
N GLY A 25 -0.38 8.81 -12.75
CA GLY A 25 -0.68 8.13 -14.02
C GLY A 25 -1.60 8.94 -14.93
N VAL A 26 -2.64 9.57 -14.36
CA VAL A 26 -3.55 10.46 -15.10
C VAL A 26 -2.82 11.71 -15.61
N ASN A 27 -1.96 12.32 -14.80
CA ASN A 27 -1.19 13.50 -15.20
C ASN A 27 -0.15 13.16 -16.29
N MET A 28 0.53 12.02 -16.18
CA MET A 28 1.48 11.59 -17.21
C MET A 28 0.79 11.30 -18.54
N ALA A 29 -0.34 10.58 -18.52
CA ALA A 29 -1.12 10.34 -19.73
C ALA A 29 -1.60 11.65 -20.39
N TYR A 30 -1.96 12.65 -19.57
CA TYR A 30 -2.31 13.98 -20.06
C TYR A 30 -1.13 14.70 -20.72
N LEU A 31 0.06 14.64 -20.13
CA LEU A 31 1.27 15.25 -20.68
C LEU A 31 1.69 14.61 -22.02
N GLU A 32 1.53 13.30 -22.17
CA GLU A 32 1.89 12.59 -23.40
C GLU A 32 0.88 12.79 -24.53
N ARG A 33 -0.43 12.79 -24.23
CA ARG A 33 -1.49 12.79 -25.26
C ARG A 33 -2.25 14.10 -25.42
N GLY A 34 -2.14 15.02 -24.48
CA GLY A 34 -2.79 16.33 -24.51
C GLY A 34 -4.29 16.33 -24.19
N TYR A 35 -4.87 15.21 -23.74
CA TYR A 35 -6.27 15.13 -23.29
C TYR A 35 -6.40 14.29 -22.01
N LYS A 36 -7.48 14.53 -21.25
CA LYS A 36 -7.73 13.81 -19.98
C LYS A 36 -7.94 12.31 -20.24
N ALA A 37 -7.24 11.48 -19.47
CA ALA A 37 -7.47 10.05 -19.35
C ALA A 37 -8.96 9.75 -19.11
N LEU A 38 -9.58 8.96 -19.98
CA LEU A 38 -11.02 8.64 -19.99
C LEU A 38 -11.30 7.13 -20.07
N GLY A 39 -10.29 6.26 -19.93
CA GLY A 39 -10.44 4.82 -20.17
C GLY A 39 -9.49 3.93 -19.39
N GLY A 40 -8.72 3.09 -20.09
CA GLY A 40 -7.89 2.03 -19.48
C GLY A 40 -6.85 2.51 -18.47
N GLU A 41 -6.54 3.82 -18.39
CA GLU A 41 -5.68 4.38 -17.34
C GLU A 41 -6.25 4.18 -15.94
N PHE A 42 -7.57 4.00 -15.80
CA PHE A 42 -8.19 3.67 -14.53
C PHE A 42 -7.91 2.23 -14.08
N LEU A 43 -7.47 1.32 -14.97
CA LEU A 43 -7.05 -0.04 -14.59
C LEU A 43 -5.79 -0.03 -13.72
N LEU A 44 -4.99 1.04 -13.79
CA LEU A 44 -3.85 1.27 -12.92
C LEU A 44 -4.27 1.38 -11.45
N ILE A 45 -5.47 1.89 -11.16
CA ILE A 45 -5.96 2.13 -9.81
C ILE A 45 -6.17 0.83 -9.01
N PRO A 46 -6.96 -0.17 -9.48
CA PRO A 46 -7.11 -1.42 -8.75
C PRO A 46 -5.81 -2.21 -8.68
N ILE A 47 -4.96 -2.16 -9.71
CA ILE A 47 -3.65 -2.81 -9.69
C ILE A 47 -2.75 -2.19 -8.63
N ALA A 48 -2.65 -0.86 -8.61
CA ALA A 48 -1.87 -0.12 -7.62
C ALA A 48 -2.35 -0.40 -6.19
N TYR A 49 -3.67 -0.50 -6.00
CA TYR A 49 -4.25 -0.86 -4.71
C TYR A 49 -3.85 -2.26 -4.25
N MET A 50 -3.98 -3.27 -5.11
CA MET A 50 -3.59 -4.65 -4.76
C MET A 50 -2.11 -4.75 -4.41
N ILE A 51 -1.24 -4.07 -5.17
CA ILE A 51 0.20 -4.05 -4.91
C ILE A 51 0.49 -3.33 -3.59
N ALA A 52 -0.08 -2.15 -3.37
CA ALA A 52 0.13 -1.36 -2.16
C ALA A 52 -0.35 -2.11 -0.90
N TRP A 53 -1.52 -2.75 -0.98
CA TRP A 53 -2.06 -3.58 0.08
C TRP A 53 -1.15 -4.77 0.39
N GLY A 54 -0.71 -5.52 -0.63
CA GLY A 54 0.20 -6.64 -0.44
C GLY A 54 1.53 -6.22 0.18
N ALA A 55 2.08 -5.10 -0.26
CA ALA A 55 3.35 -4.58 0.25
C ALA A 55 3.27 -4.19 1.74
N ILE A 56 2.25 -3.44 2.16
CA ILE A 56 2.12 -3.01 3.55
C ILE A 56 1.77 -4.19 4.48
N HIS A 57 0.96 -5.13 4.00
CA HIS A 57 0.59 -6.32 4.75
C HIS A 57 1.83 -7.16 5.06
N TYR A 58 2.64 -7.47 4.04
CA TYR A 58 3.88 -8.22 4.19
C TYR A 58 4.89 -7.47 5.08
N PHE A 59 4.99 -6.15 4.95
CA PHE A 59 5.87 -5.34 5.77
C PHE A 59 5.49 -5.38 7.25
N ILE A 60 4.20 -5.29 7.57
CA ILE A 60 3.71 -5.39 8.95
C ILE A 60 3.97 -6.80 9.50
N ASP A 61 3.70 -7.85 8.73
CA ASP A 61 3.96 -9.23 9.17
C ASP A 61 5.45 -9.45 9.48
N ALA A 62 6.36 -8.98 8.62
CA ALA A 62 7.80 -9.07 8.84
C ALA A 62 8.25 -8.31 10.11
N LEU A 63 7.63 -7.15 10.38
CA LEU A 63 7.89 -6.39 11.61
C LEU A 63 7.41 -7.12 12.87
N GLU A 64 6.23 -7.74 12.82
CA GLU A 64 5.68 -8.50 13.94
C GLU A 64 6.52 -9.75 14.23
N GLU A 65 6.96 -10.46 13.20
CA GLU A 65 7.84 -11.62 13.32
C GLU A 65 9.18 -11.22 13.97
N THR A 66 9.83 -10.19 13.45
CA THR A 66 11.10 -9.68 13.99
C THR A 66 10.96 -9.22 15.44
N ALA A 67 9.86 -8.53 15.78
CA ALA A 67 9.59 -8.08 17.15
C ALA A 67 9.39 -9.25 18.11
N ASN A 68 8.75 -10.33 17.66
CA ASN A 68 8.52 -11.52 18.47
C ASN A 68 9.84 -12.27 18.73
N GLU A 69 10.70 -12.39 17.72
CA GLU A 69 12.04 -12.98 17.88
C GLU A 69 12.88 -12.23 18.93
N MET A 70 12.91 -10.90 18.86
CA MET A 70 13.63 -10.08 19.85
C MET A 70 13.09 -10.27 21.27
N PHE A 71 11.77 -10.39 21.43
CA PHE A 71 11.14 -10.60 22.73
C PHE A 71 11.48 -11.97 23.33
N ILE A 72 11.55 -13.02 22.51
CA ILE A 72 11.98 -14.36 22.94
C ILE A 72 13.44 -14.32 23.42
N GLN A 73 14.32 -13.68 22.67
CA GLN A 73 15.74 -13.53 23.03
C GLN A 73 15.96 -12.76 24.34
N GLU A 74 15.11 -11.77 24.62
CA GLU A 74 15.15 -11.04 25.91
C GLU A 74 14.69 -11.90 27.08
N LYS A 75 13.72 -12.80 26.87
CA LYS A 75 13.19 -13.72 27.90
C LYS A 75 14.14 -14.86 28.25
N GLU A 76 15.04 -15.24 27.33
CA GLU A 76 16.02 -16.31 27.52
C GLU A 76 17.34 -15.83 28.16
N LYS A 77 17.50 -14.52 28.36
CA LYS A 77 18.63 -13.91 29.10
C LYS A 77 18.31 -13.72 30.59
#